data_AF-A0A915EA32-F1
#
_entry.id   AF-A0A915EA32-F1
#
_cell.length_a   1.000
_cell.length_b   1.000
_cell.length_c   1.000
_cell.angle_alpha   90.00
_cell.angle_beta   90.00
_cell.angle_gamma   90.00
#
_symmetry.space_group_name_H-M   'P 1'
#
loop_
_entity.id
_entity.type
_entity.pdbx_description
1 polymer ?
#
loop_
_entity_poly.entity_id
_entity_poly.type
_entity_poly.pdbx_seq_one_letter_code
_entity_poly.pdbx_strand_id
1 'polypeptide(L)'
;MQPFLGHSIVLALFASLIGPFGGFFASGFKRAFKIKDFGDIIPGHGGLMDRFDCQLLMGTFVNVFIHSFVRVPNWRKIVQQ
;
A
#
# COMPACT_ATOMS: atom_id res chain seq x y z
N MET A 1 -19.80 10.10 -11.88
CA MET A 1 -19.31 8.71 -11.90
C MET A 1 -18.00 8.52 -12.67
N GLN A 2 -17.78 9.19 -13.81
CA GLN A 2 -16.55 9.02 -14.60
C GLN A 2 -15.20 9.31 -13.90
N PRO A 3 -15.05 10.35 -13.04
CA PRO A 3 -13.77 10.57 -12.37
C PRO A 3 -13.45 9.45 -11.37
N PHE A 4 -14.46 8.89 -10.69
CA PHE A 4 -14.28 7.77 -9.77
C PHE A 4 -13.69 6.55 -10.49
N LEU A 5 -14.27 6.16 -11.63
CA LEU A 5 -13.84 4.98 -12.38
C LEU A 5 -12.38 5.07 -12.83
N GLY A 6 -11.92 6.25 -13.28
CA GLY A 6 -10.52 6.46 -13.68
C GLY A 6 -9.54 6.25 -12.52
N HIS A 7 -9.84 6.80 -11.34
CA HIS A 7 -8.99 6.62 -10.16
C HIS A 7 -8.99 5.14 -9.69
N SER A 8 -10.13 4.46 -9.74
CA SER A 8 -10.26 3.05 -9.39
C SER A 8 -9.40 2.15 -10.27
N ILE A 9 -9.38 2.38 -11.59
CA ILE A 9 -8.58 1.58 -12.53
C ILE A 9 -7.09 1.74 -12.26
N VAL A 10 -6.63 2.98 -12.01
CA VAL A 10 -5.22 3.24 -11.69
C VAL A 10 -4.80 2.56 -10.39
N LEU A 11 -5.62 2.66 -9.35
CA LEU A 11 -5.36 2.00 -8.07
C LEU A 11 -5.36 0.47 -8.20
N ALA A 12 -6.29 -0.10 -8.99
CA ALA A 12 -6.37 -1.54 -9.22
C ALA A 12 -5.16 -2.08 -10.01
N LEU A 13 -4.72 -1.37 -11.05
CA LEU A 13 -3.52 -1.73 -11.81
C LEU A 13 -2.27 -1.70 -10.93
N PHE A 14 -2.13 -0.65 -10.11
CA PHE A 14 -1.01 -0.56 -9.17
C PHE A 14 -1.05 -1.70 -8.14
N ALA A 15 -2.22 -1.99 -7.57
CA ALA A 15 -2.38 -3.08 -6.60
C ALA A 15 -2.01 -4.45 -7.18
N SER A 16 -2.44 -4.73 -8.42
CA SER A 16 -2.17 -6.01 -9.08
C SER A 16 -0.71 -6.19 -9.47
N LEU A 17 -0.04 -5.12 -9.90
CA LEU A 17 1.33 -5.21 -10.42
C LEU A 17 2.35 -5.01 -9.31
N ILE A 18 2.23 -3.96 -8.50
CA ILE A 18 3.24 -3.55 -7.53
C ILE A 18 3.01 -4.17 -6.15
N GLY A 19 1.75 -4.42 -5.77
CA GLY A 19 1.41 -5.07 -4.48
C GLY A 19 2.20 -6.36 -4.19
N PRO A 20 2.28 -7.33 -5.12
CA PRO A 20 3.04 -8.57 -4.91
C PRO A 20 4.54 -8.37 -4.63
N PHE A 21 5.15 -7.29 -5.11
CA PHE A 21 6.57 -7.01 -4.89
C PHE A 21 6.89 -6.70 -3.42
N GLY A 22 5.94 -6.16 -2.65
CA GLY A 22 6.11 -5.99 -1.20
C GLY A 22 6.32 -7.33 -0.48
N GLY A 23 5.52 -8.34 -0.86
CA GLY A 23 5.66 -9.70 -0.35
C GLY A 23 6.97 -10.38 -0.76
N PHE A 24 7.42 -10.17 -2.00
CA PHE A 24 8.71 -10.66 -2.45
C PHE A 24 9.88 -10.01 -1.69
N PHE A 25 9.80 -8.71 -1.41
CA PHE A 25 10.82 -8.00 -0.63
C PHE A 25 10.92 -8.55 0.80
N ALA A 26 9.78 -8.73 1.49
CA ALA A 26 9.75 -9.32 2.82
C ALA A 26 10.30 -10.75 2.82
N SER A 27 9.92 -11.58 1.85
CA SER A 27 10.45 -12.94 1.68
C SER A 27 11.97 -12.97 1.43
N GLY A 28 12.48 -12.04 0.62
CA GLY A 28 13.92 -11.87 0.37
C GLY A 28 14.68 -11.49 1.65
N PHE A 29 14.12 -10.55 2.43
CA PHE A 29 14.69 -10.12 3.69
C PHE A 29 14.75 -11.27 4.70
N LYS A 30 13.67 -12.05 4.84
CA LYS A 30 13.65 -13.26 5.69
C LYS A 30 14.76 -14.23 5.35
N ARG A 31 15.01 -14.45 4.06
CA ARG A 31 16.07 -15.35 3.57
C ARG A 31 17.47 -14.82 3.85
N ALA A 32 17.68 -13.52 3.78
CA ALA A 32 18.97 -12.89 4.12
C ALA A 32 19.33 -13.08 5.60
N PHE A 33 18.35 -13.03 6.50
CA PHE A 33 18.53 -13.21 7.94
C PHE A 33 18.38 -14.67 8.41
N LYS A 34 18.15 -15.63 7.50
CA LYS A 34 17.88 -17.05 7.80
C LYS A 34 16.73 -17.28 8.81
N ILE A 35 15.80 -16.33 8.88
CA ILE A 35 14.58 -16.41 9.70
C ILE A 35 13.40 -16.79 8.81
N LYS A 36 12.47 -17.59 9.33
CA LYS A 36 11.32 -18.07 8.55
C LYS A 36 10.11 -17.14 8.65
N ASP A 37 9.92 -16.55 9.83
CA ASP A 37 8.82 -15.65 10.16
C ASP A 37 9.37 -14.51 11.05
N PHE A 38 8.87 -13.28 10.87
CA PHE A 38 9.31 -12.12 11.66
C PHE A 38 8.82 -12.14 13.12
N GLY A 39 7.93 -13.07 13.47
CA GLY A 39 7.44 -13.30 14.83
C GLY A 39 6.27 -14.27 14.86
N ASP A 40 5.94 -14.81 16.03
CA ASP A 40 4.84 -15.75 16.27
C ASP A 40 3.71 -15.08 17.08
N ILE A 41 3.18 -13.97 16.56
CA ILE A 41 2.11 -13.21 17.27
C ILE A 41 0.80 -14.00 17.31
N ILE A 42 0.54 -14.83 16.29
CA ILE A 42 -0.62 -15.73 16.26
C ILE A 42 -0.11 -17.16 16.07
N PRO A 43 -0.33 -18.06 17.04
CA PRO A 43 0.16 -19.44 16.95
C PRO A 43 -0.42 -20.11 15.70
N GLY A 44 0.46 -20.50 14.77
CA GLY A 44 0.10 -21.18 13.51
C GLY A 44 -0.28 -20.28 12.33
N HIS A 45 -0.25 -18.94 12.47
CA HIS A 45 -0.67 -18.02 11.39
C HIS A 45 0.45 -17.18 10.76
N GLY A 46 1.67 -17.30 11.31
CA GLY A 46 2.87 -16.59 10.89
C GLY A 46 2.99 -15.18 11.50
N GLY A 47 3.96 -14.41 11.00
CA GLY A 47 4.24 -13.06 11.50
C GLY A 47 3.26 -12.01 11.00
N LEU A 48 2.91 -11.06 11.88
CA LEU A 48 2.11 -9.87 11.52
C LEU A 48 2.77 -9.09 10.36
N MET A 49 4.10 -8.99 10.37
CA MET A 49 4.87 -8.29 9.35
C MET A 49 4.67 -8.88 7.94
N ASP A 50 4.51 -10.21 7.81
CA ASP A 50 4.24 -10.89 6.53
C ASP A 50 2.82 -10.65 6.01
N ARG A 51 1.93 -10.08 6.83
CA ARG A 51 0.58 -9.67 6.42
C ARG A 51 0.52 -8.19 6.08
N PHE A 52 1.46 -7.41 6.60
CA PHE A 52 1.50 -5.96 6.43
C PHE A 52 2.53 -5.50 5.40
N ASP A 53 3.42 -6.36 4.93
CA ASP A 53 4.43 -6.06 3.91
C ASP A 53 3.86 -5.43 2.62
N CYS A 54 2.80 -6.02 2.07
CA CYS A 54 2.08 -5.50 0.92
C CYS A 54 1.18 -4.31 1.30
N GLN A 55 0.48 -4.39 2.45
CA GLN A 55 -0.41 -3.32 2.92
C GLN A 55 0.34 -2.01 3.16
N LEU A 56 1.57 -2.04 3.68
CA LEU A 56 2.37 -0.83 3.92
C LEU A 56 2.70 -0.13 2.60
N LEU A 57 3.17 -0.89 1.61
CA LEU A 57 3.47 -0.34 0.28
C LEU A 57 2.20 0.23 -0.39
N MET A 58 1.09 -0.50 -0.33
CA MET A 58 -0.19 -0.03 -0.86
C MET A 58 -0.72 1.20 -0.12
N GLY A 59 -0.62 1.23 1.20
CA GLY A 59 -1.10 2.33 2.03
C GLY A 59 -0.34 3.63 1.75
N THR A 60 1.00 3.57 1.63
CA THR A 60 1.81 4.74 1.26
C THR A 60 1.46 5.25 -0.13
N PHE A 61 1.32 4.36 -1.12
CA PHE A 61 0.95 4.76 -2.47
C PHE A 61 -0.44 5.41 -2.53
N VAL A 62 -1.45 4.79 -1.92
CA VAL A 62 -2.82 5.31 -1.88
C VAL A 62 -2.86 6.69 -1.23
N ASN A 63 -2.12 6.90 -0.14
CA ASN A 63 -2.04 8.21 0.53
C ASN A 63 -1.47 9.29 -0.39
N VAL A 64 -0.34 9.00 -1.05
CA VAL A 64 0.29 9.93 -2.01
C VAL A 64 -0.64 10.19 -3.20
N PHE A 65 -1.31 9.16 -3.71
CA PHE A 65 -2.23 9.25 -4.83
C PHE A 65 -3.44 10.13 -4.49
N ILE A 66 -4.06 9.94 -3.33
CA ILE A 66 -5.16 10.78 -2.86
C ILE A 66 -4.70 12.22 -2.69
N HIS A 67 -3.55 12.46 -2.06
CA HIS A 67 -3.06 13.81 -1.83
C HIS A 67 -2.71 14.54 -3.14
N SER A 68 -2.16 13.83 -4.12
CA SER A 68 -1.70 14.44 -5.38
C SER A 68 -2.82 14.64 -6.39
N PHE A 69 -3.71 13.66 -6.55
CA PHE A 69 -4.70 13.64 -7.64
C PHE A 69 -6.13 13.95 -7.17
N VAL A 70 -6.51 13.51 -5.96
CA VAL A 70 -7.88 13.70 -5.46
C VAL A 70 -7.99 15.02 -4.68
N ARG A 71 -6.99 15.30 -3.85
CA ARG A 71 -6.90 16.49 -3.01
C ARG A 71 -6.19 17.61 -3.77
N VAL A 72 -6.72 17.95 -4.95
CA VAL A 72 -6.27 19.16 -5.65
C VAL A 72 -6.57 20.35 -4.73
N PRO A 73 -5.58 21.17 -4.32
CA PRO A 73 -5.87 22.40 -3.61
C PRO A 73 -6.60 23.32 -4.58
N ASN A 74 -7.93 23.31 -4.49
CA ASN A 74 -8.73 24.34 -5.12
C ASN A 74 -8.37 25.63 -4.37
N TRP A 75 -7.51 26.49 -4.93
CA TRP A 75 -7.10 27.76 -4.30
C TRP A 75 -8.31 28.58 -3.81
N ARG A 76 -9.47 28.41 -4.46
CA ARG A 76 -10.75 29.00 -4.07
C ARG A 76 -11.30 28.52 -2.72
N LYS A 77 -11.00 27.29 -2.27
CA LYS A 77 -11.47 26.77 -0.97
C LYS A 77 -10.63 27.24 0.23
N ILE A 78 -9.40 27.71 -0.01
CA ILE A 78 -8.51 28.20 1.06
C ILE A 78 -8.80 29.68 1.38
N VAL A 79 -9.23 30.47 0.38
CA VAL A 79 -9.54 31.89 0.55
C VAL A 79 -10.93 32.13 1.20
N GLN A 80 -11.79 31.12 1.21
CA GLN A 80 -13.16 31.21 1.75
C GLN A 80 -13.34 30.60 3.14
N GLN A 81 -12.25 30.22 3.83
CA GLN A 81 -12.27 29.82 5.25
C GLN A 81 -11.79 30.95 6.14
#